data_AF-A0A8H5CU43-F1
#
_entry.id   AF-A0A8H5CU43-F1
#
_cell.length_a   1.000
_cell.length_b   1.000
_cell.length_c   1.000
_cell.angle_alpha   90.00
_cell.angle_beta   90.00
_cell.angle_gamma   90.00
#
_symmetry.space_group_name_H-M   'P 1'
#
loop_
_entity.id
_entity.type
_entity.pdbx_description
1 polymer ?
#
loop_
_entity_poly.entity_id
_entity_poly.type
_entity_poly.pdbx_seq_one_letter_code
_entity_poly.pdbx_strand_id
1 'polypeptide(L)'
;MYDLVDTLTFRTRSVSPNMWPVFELTYRLFKNDAVDFLEEMLPSLDNFISYGAETIKQRADYKQMLLDIYTTSITSDHLGENDRINGCKLAELMLLNLRGHIDDAIQQIVTTTLDGMEAAALAPLKLSLLEIIGNCVLYNPSATLTIMENTRPGTARSLTNELEPAMIPASLREGWPGLVAGALKIFRGLPKAVADRKALEYSLAEDEDEDNLDGEKVLNLNGDDGRYNESEVDVYFKF
;
A
#
# COMPACT_ATOMS: atom_id res chain seq x y z
N MET A 1 24.67 3.16 14.77
CA MET A 1 23.43 3.91 15.06
C MET A 1 22.22 3.09 14.64
N TYR A 2 22.22 2.55 13.42
CA TYR A 2 21.16 1.68 12.91
C TYR A 2 20.93 0.43 13.76
N ASP A 3 21.96 -0.23 14.27
CA ASP A 3 21.79 -1.39 15.19
C ASP A 3 20.94 -1.07 16.42
N LEU A 4 21.06 0.14 16.98
CA LEU A 4 20.30 0.52 18.17
C LEU A 4 18.83 0.78 17.82
N VAL A 5 18.60 1.51 16.72
CA VAL A 5 17.24 1.79 16.21
C VAL A 5 16.54 0.49 15.85
N ASP A 6 17.23 -0.38 15.12
CA ASP A 6 16.78 -1.71 14.76
C ASP A 6 16.45 -2.53 16.01
N THR A 7 17.40 -2.69 16.93
CA THR A 7 17.19 -3.47 18.15
C THR A 7 16.01 -2.98 18.99
N LEU A 8 15.84 -1.66 19.14
CA LEU A 8 14.76 -1.09 19.96
C LEU A 8 13.40 -1.26 19.29
N THR A 9 13.30 -0.97 17.98
CA THR A 9 12.04 -1.08 17.24
C THR A 9 11.63 -2.53 17.04
N PHE A 10 12.58 -3.42 16.75
CA PHE A 10 12.35 -4.87 16.68
C PHE A 10 11.86 -5.47 17.99
N ARG A 11 12.47 -5.11 19.12
CA ARG A 11 12.08 -5.65 20.44
C ARG A 11 10.74 -5.13 20.93
N THR A 12 10.44 -3.86 20.67
CA THR A 12 9.17 -3.25 21.10
C THR A 12 8.04 -3.52 20.11
N ARG A 13 8.36 -3.94 18.88
CA ARG A 13 7.42 -4.11 17.75
C ARG A 13 6.52 -2.88 17.54
N SER A 14 7.08 -1.71 17.80
CA SER A 14 6.38 -0.44 17.71
C SER A 14 7.37 0.68 17.37
N VAL A 15 6.90 1.70 16.66
CA VAL A 15 7.65 2.93 16.42
C VAL A 15 7.04 4.03 17.28
N SER A 16 7.80 4.55 18.24
CA SER A 16 7.32 5.67 19.06
C SER A 16 7.31 6.98 18.25
N PRO A 17 6.43 7.96 18.57
CA PRO A 17 6.36 9.23 17.85
C PRO A 17 7.70 9.97 17.74
N ASN A 18 8.57 9.84 18.75
CA ASN A 18 9.88 10.49 18.78
C ASN A 18 10.93 9.84 17.86
N MET A 19 10.63 8.69 17.25
CA MET A 19 11.54 7.98 16.34
C MET A 19 11.39 8.42 14.88
N TRP A 20 10.29 9.06 14.50
CA TRP A 20 10.07 9.52 13.12
C TRP A 20 11.11 10.54 12.60
N PRO A 21 11.65 11.46 13.43
CA PRO A 21 12.79 12.28 13.02
C PRO A 21 14.03 11.46 12.61
N VAL A 22 14.21 10.25 13.16
CA VAL A 22 15.29 9.35 12.76
C VAL A 22 15.04 8.82 11.35
N PHE A 23 13.80 8.42 11.02
CA PHE A 23 13.42 8.03 9.66
C PHE A 23 13.73 9.16 8.65
N GLU A 24 13.36 10.40 8.98
CA GLU A 24 13.62 11.58 8.13
C GLU A 24 15.13 11.88 7.98
N LEU A 25 15.93 11.63 9.03
CA LEU A 25 17.38 11.73 8.96
C LEU A 25 17.99 10.62 8.11
N THR A 26 17.49 9.38 8.22
CA THR A 26 17.90 8.24 7.40
C THR A 26 17.67 8.52 5.92
N TYR A 27 16.49 9.03 5.55
CA TYR A 27 16.21 9.45 4.18
C TYR A 27 17.19 10.52 3.68
N ARG A 28 17.43 11.58 4.47
CA ARG A 28 18.36 12.65 4.10
C ARG A 28 19.79 12.14 3.93
N LEU A 29 20.24 11.26 4.81
CA LEU A 29 21.57 10.67 4.75
C LEU A 29 21.74 9.83 3.47
N PHE A 30 20.75 9.03 3.12
CA PHE A 30 20.73 8.28 1.86
C PHE A 30 20.83 9.20 0.64
N LYS A 31 20.06 10.31 0.61
CA LYS A 31 20.02 11.21 -0.56
C LYS A 31 21.27 12.06 -0.75
N ASN A 32 21.91 12.47 0.34
CA ASN A 32 22.96 13.50 0.27
C ASN A 32 24.37 12.93 0.39
N ASP A 33 24.56 11.93 1.24
CA ASP A 33 25.91 11.59 1.73
C ASP A 33 26.28 10.12 1.54
N ALA A 34 25.30 9.21 1.49
CA ALA A 34 25.55 7.77 1.67
C ALA A 34 24.56 6.88 0.91
N VAL A 35 24.41 7.09 -0.40
CA VAL A 35 23.48 6.35 -1.26
C VAL A 35 23.82 4.85 -1.37
N ASP A 36 25.11 4.52 -1.28
CA ASP A 36 25.71 3.19 -1.31
C ASP A 36 25.61 2.43 0.02
N PHE A 37 25.24 3.10 1.11
CA PHE A 37 25.08 2.48 2.44
C PHE A 37 23.67 1.99 2.74
N LEU A 38 22.82 1.82 1.72
CA LEU A 38 21.43 1.39 1.92
C LEU A 38 21.32 0.06 2.68
N GLU A 39 22.25 -0.87 2.48
CA GLU A 39 22.28 -2.16 3.21
C GLU A 39 22.28 -1.97 4.74
N GLU A 40 23.03 -0.99 5.23
CA GLU A 40 23.13 -0.67 6.67
C GLU A 40 21.86 0.01 7.20
N MET A 41 21.10 0.68 6.34
CA MET A 41 19.88 1.41 6.70
C MET A 41 18.65 0.50 6.65
N LEU A 42 18.67 -0.54 5.81
CA LEU A 42 17.54 -1.43 5.55
C LEU A 42 16.90 -2.02 6.80
N PRO A 43 17.64 -2.54 7.81
CA PRO A 43 17.00 -3.10 9.00
C PRO A 43 16.13 -2.08 9.75
N SER A 44 16.60 -0.84 9.84
CA SER A 44 15.82 0.25 10.46
C SER A 44 14.62 0.63 9.60
N LEU A 45 14.80 0.73 8.27
CA LEU A 45 13.70 1.04 7.34
C LEU A 45 12.62 -0.04 7.36
N ASP A 46 13.00 -1.32 7.41
CA ASP A 46 12.07 -2.44 7.59
C ASP A 46 11.25 -2.25 8.86
N ASN A 47 11.89 -2.02 10.00
CA ASN A 47 11.15 -1.82 11.24
C ASN A 47 10.21 -0.59 11.20
N PHE A 48 10.62 0.50 10.54
CA PHE A 48 9.72 1.65 10.33
C PHE A 48 8.50 1.29 9.48
N ILE A 49 8.69 0.54 8.39
CA ILE A 49 7.62 0.13 7.49
C ILE A 49 6.71 -0.91 8.17
N SER A 50 7.29 -1.92 8.80
CA SER A 50 6.61 -3.07 9.38
C SER A 50 5.88 -2.73 10.68
N TYR A 51 6.50 -1.95 11.58
CA TYR A 51 5.88 -1.60 12.87
C TYR A 51 5.25 -0.20 12.91
N GLY A 52 5.60 0.67 11.97
CA GLY A 52 5.08 2.04 11.83
C GLY A 52 4.11 2.23 10.67
N ALA A 53 3.66 1.15 10.03
CA ALA A 53 2.83 1.15 8.82
C ALA A 53 1.66 2.14 8.91
N GLU A 54 0.92 2.15 10.03
CA GLU A 54 -0.25 3.02 10.21
C GLU A 54 0.08 4.51 10.13
N THR A 55 1.24 4.92 10.63
CA THR A 55 1.68 6.32 10.51
C THR A 55 2.08 6.64 9.06
N ILE A 56 2.79 5.73 8.39
CA ILE A 56 3.23 5.93 7.01
C ILE A 56 2.03 6.01 6.06
N LYS A 57 1.00 5.17 6.26
CA LYS A 57 -0.24 5.18 5.46
C LYS A 57 -0.91 6.56 5.46
N GLN A 58 -0.87 7.26 6.58
CA GLN A 58 -1.44 8.60 6.77
C GLN A 58 -0.54 9.74 6.26
N ARG A 59 0.75 9.46 5.99
CA ARG A 59 1.77 10.46 5.65
C ARG A 59 2.26 10.27 4.21
N ALA A 60 1.67 11.05 3.30
CA ALA A 60 2.05 11.02 1.88
C ALA A 60 3.53 11.34 1.64
N ASP A 61 4.11 12.24 2.42
CA ASP A 61 5.53 12.57 2.39
C ASP A 61 6.42 11.38 2.76
N TYR A 62 6.04 10.55 3.74
CA TYR A 62 6.81 9.35 4.10
C TYR A 62 6.75 8.29 3.02
N LYS A 63 5.57 8.10 2.40
CA LYS A 63 5.42 7.21 1.23
C LYS A 63 6.31 7.68 0.07
N GLN A 64 6.37 9.00 -0.16
CA GLN A 64 7.22 9.57 -1.20
C GLN A 64 8.71 9.42 -0.90
N MET A 65 9.15 9.55 0.36
CA MET A 65 10.55 9.31 0.76
C MET A 65 10.96 7.86 0.47
N LEU A 66 10.13 6.89 0.86
CA LEU A 66 10.39 5.46 0.60
C LEU A 66 10.44 5.16 -0.91
N LEU A 67 9.49 5.72 -1.67
CA LEU A 67 9.45 5.58 -3.12
C LEU A 67 10.70 6.19 -3.76
N ASP A 68 11.14 7.37 -3.31
CA ASP A 68 12.34 8.03 -3.82
C ASP A 68 13.62 7.24 -3.49
N ILE A 69 13.71 6.61 -2.31
CA ILE A 69 14.82 5.70 -1.99
C ILE A 69 14.86 4.57 -3.01
N TYR A 70 13.74 3.86 -3.20
CA TYR A 70 13.66 2.78 -4.18
C TYR A 70 14.04 3.24 -5.58
N THR A 71 13.47 4.35 -6.07
CA THR A 71 13.73 4.82 -7.43
C THR A 71 15.18 5.23 -7.60
N THR A 72 15.74 5.96 -6.63
CA THR A 72 17.16 6.34 -6.62
C THR A 72 18.05 5.10 -6.62
N SER A 73 17.70 4.07 -5.84
CA SER A 73 18.47 2.83 -5.79
C SER A 73 18.58 2.17 -7.15
N ILE A 74 17.50 2.13 -7.93
CA ILE A 74 17.47 1.49 -9.26
C ILE A 74 18.13 2.36 -10.34
N THR A 75 17.95 3.68 -10.29
CA THR A 75 18.37 4.57 -11.39
C THR A 75 19.74 5.23 -11.18
N SER A 76 20.33 5.16 -9.99
CA SER A 76 21.62 5.80 -9.71
C SER A 76 22.78 5.10 -10.44
N ASP A 77 23.57 5.89 -11.14
CA ASP A 77 24.81 5.43 -11.80
C ASP A 77 25.93 5.12 -10.79
N HIS A 78 25.81 5.61 -9.56
CA HIS A 78 26.77 5.34 -8.48
C HIS A 78 26.59 3.95 -7.84
N LEU A 79 25.45 3.28 -8.10
CA LEU A 79 25.07 2.04 -7.45
C LEU A 79 25.24 0.84 -8.36
N GLY A 80 25.94 -0.18 -7.86
CA GLY A 80 26.08 -1.47 -8.51
C GLY A 80 24.83 -2.33 -8.38
N GLU A 81 24.83 -3.48 -9.07
CA GLU A 81 23.68 -4.39 -9.03
C GLU A 81 23.37 -4.95 -7.62
N ASN A 82 24.39 -5.13 -6.79
CA ASN A 82 24.19 -5.57 -5.40
C ASN A 82 23.47 -4.51 -4.56
N ASP A 83 23.81 -3.22 -4.74
CA ASP A 83 23.15 -2.12 -4.03
C ASP A 83 21.69 -1.96 -4.49
N ARG A 84 21.44 -2.16 -5.79
CA ARG A 84 20.09 -2.14 -6.39
C ARG A 84 19.19 -3.22 -5.80
N ILE A 85 19.72 -4.39 -5.46
CA ILE A 85 18.96 -5.46 -4.77
C ILE A 85 18.47 -4.98 -3.40
N ASN A 86 19.26 -4.18 -2.68
CA ASN A 86 18.82 -3.59 -1.42
C ASN A 86 17.66 -2.59 -1.63
N GLY A 87 17.66 -1.83 -2.72
CA GLY A 87 16.51 -1.05 -3.16
C GLY A 87 15.27 -1.91 -3.42
N CYS A 88 15.44 -3.07 -4.07
CA CYS A 88 14.34 -3.99 -4.35
C CYS A 88 13.66 -4.49 -3.07
N LYS A 89 14.45 -4.90 -2.06
CA LYS A 89 13.93 -5.31 -0.74
C LYS A 89 13.07 -4.21 -0.11
N LEU A 90 13.45 -2.94 -0.24
CA LEU A 90 12.65 -1.83 0.28
C LEU A 90 11.28 -1.73 -0.41
N ALA A 91 11.24 -1.85 -1.75
CA ALA A 91 9.97 -1.82 -2.49
C ALA A 91 9.06 -2.99 -2.11
N GLU A 92 9.61 -4.17 -1.86
CA GLU A 92 8.84 -5.32 -1.35
C GLU A 92 8.19 -5.00 -0.02
N LEU A 93 8.95 -4.45 0.93
CA LEU A 93 8.43 -4.05 2.25
C LEU A 93 7.27 -3.05 2.10
N MET A 94 7.38 -2.07 1.20
CA MET A 94 6.32 -1.12 0.90
C MET A 94 5.06 -1.82 0.35
N LEU A 95 5.21 -2.66 -0.69
CA LEU A 95 4.10 -3.36 -1.34
C LEU A 95 3.39 -4.35 -0.41
N LEU A 96 4.11 -4.93 0.54
CA LEU A 96 3.56 -5.89 1.50
C LEU A 96 2.84 -5.21 2.66
N ASN A 97 3.42 -4.15 3.25
CA ASN A 97 2.89 -3.53 4.48
C ASN A 97 1.92 -2.37 4.22
N LEU A 98 2.00 -1.71 3.06
CA LEU A 98 1.23 -0.50 2.74
C LEU A 98 0.11 -0.77 1.73
N ARG A 99 -0.44 -2.00 1.72
CA ARG A 99 -1.54 -2.41 0.82
C ARG A 99 -2.74 -1.47 0.91
N GLY A 100 -3.25 -1.06 -0.26
CA GLY A 100 -4.35 -0.09 -0.42
C GLY A 100 -4.03 1.37 -0.07
N HIS A 101 -2.76 1.71 0.16
CA HIS A 101 -2.35 3.06 0.59
C HIS A 101 -1.22 3.67 -0.25
N ILE A 102 -0.75 2.94 -1.27
CA ILE A 102 0.35 3.35 -2.18
C ILE A 102 -0.05 3.14 -3.65
N ASP A 103 -1.34 3.17 -3.97
CA ASP A 103 -1.88 3.00 -5.32
C ASP A 103 -1.27 3.99 -6.33
N ASP A 104 -1.00 5.21 -5.87
CA ASP A 104 -0.31 6.27 -6.61
C ASP A 104 1.16 5.96 -6.91
N ALA A 105 1.82 5.18 -6.05
CA ALA A 105 3.21 4.75 -6.26
C ALA A 105 3.35 3.61 -7.27
N ILE A 106 2.30 2.81 -7.51
CA ILE A 106 2.37 1.59 -8.34
C ILE A 106 2.88 1.88 -9.75
N GLN A 107 2.45 2.99 -10.36
CA GLN A 107 2.90 3.35 -11.71
C GLN A 107 4.41 3.60 -11.76
N GLN A 108 4.94 4.34 -10.79
CA GLN A 108 6.38 4.61 -10.72
C GLN A 108 7.15 3.34 -10.40
N ILE A 109 6.68 2.53 -9.44
CA ILE A 109 7.34 1.26 -9.08
C ILE A 109 7.45 0.34 -10.30
N VAL A 110 6.36 0.11 -11.03
CA VAL A 110 6.37 -0.77 -12.21
C VAL A 110 7.29 -0.23 -13.30
N THR A 111 7.23 1.08 -13.59
CA THR A 111 8.05 1.68 -14.64
C THR A 111 9.54 1.56 -14.30
N THR A 112 9.94 1.96 -13.10
CA THR A 112 11.32 1.86 -12.62
C THR A 112 11.80 0.41 -12.58
N THR A 113 10.94 -0.54 -12.18
CA THR A 113 11.29 -1.97 -12.17
C THR A 113 11.60 -2.46 -13.57
N LEU A 114 10.72 -2.18 -14.54
CA LEU A 114 10.92 -2.65 -15.92
C LEU A 114 12.16 -2.02 -16.57
N ASP A 115 12.45 -0.75 -16.28
CA ASP A 115 13.69 -0.09 -16.73
C ASP A 115 14.93 -0.76 -16.12
N GLY A 116 14.86 -1.05 -14.82
CA GLY A 116 15.91 -1.77 -14.10
C GLY A 116 16.15 -3.17 -14.68
N MET A 117 15.10 -3.88 -15.10
CA MET A 117 15.22 -5.24 -15.66
C MET A 117 15.96 -5.25 -16.99
N GLU A 118 15.77 -4.21 -17.80
CA GLU A 118 16.47 -4.05 -19.08
C GLU A 118 17.96 -3.76 -18.87
N ALA A 119 18.28 -2.96 -17.85
CA ALA A 119 19.66 -2.62 -17.50
C ALA A 119 20.41 -3.73 -16.73
N ALA A 120 19.70 -4.64 -16.06
CA ALA A 120 20.30 -5.67 -15.23
C ALA A 120 21.07 -6.70 -16.07
N ALA A 121 22.33 -6.96 -15.71
CA ALA A 121 23.15 -8.00 -16.31
C ALA A 121 23.12 -9.29 -15.48
N LEU A 122 23.10 -9.21 -14.15
CA LEU A 122 23.19 -10.37 -13.27
C LEU A 122 21.81 -10.97 -12.96
N ALA A 123 21.77 -12.29 -12.87
CA ALA A 123 20.56 -13.03 -12.53
C ALA A 123 19.94 -12.64 -11.16
N PRO A 124 20.71 -12.36 -10.09
CA PRO A 124 20.13 -11.98 -8.80
C PRO A 124 19.30 -10.69 -8.86
N LEU A 125 19.80 -9.65 -9.53
CA LEU A 125 19.04 -8.41 -9.67
C LEU A 125 17.79 -8.60 -10.53
N LYS A 126 17.88 -9.37 -11.63
CA LYS A 126 16.70 -9.72 -12.44
C LYS A 126 15.63 -10.43 -11.62
N LEU A 127 16.04 -11.35 -10.74
CA LEU A 127 15.13 -12.07 -9.86
C LEU A 127 14.44 -11.10 -8.88
N SER A 128 15.21 -10.25 -8.18
CA SER A 128 14.61 -9.29 -7.23
C SER A 128 13.67 -8.28 -7.91
N LEU A 129 13.99 -7.84 -9.13
CA LEU A 129 13.09 -6.97 -9.90
C LEU A 129 11.83 -7.72 -10.35
N LEU A 130 11.93 -9.00 -10.72
CA LEU A 130 10.77 -9.82 -11.05
C LEU A 130 9.86 -10.04 -9.83
N GLU A 131 10.44 -10.21 -8.64
CA GLU A 131 9.70 -10.31 -7.37
C GLU A 131 8.87 -9.04 -7.09
N ILE A 132 9.41 -7.86 -7.41
CA ILE A 132 8.66 -6.59 -7.32
C ILE A 132 7.46 -6.59 -8.28
N ILE A 133 7.64 -7.02 -9.53
CA ILE A 133 6.50 -7.15 -10.47
C ILE A 133 5.46 -8.12 -9.92
N GLY A 134 5.89 -9.26 -9.39
CA GLY A 134 5.02 -10.23 -8.73
C GLY A 134 4.23 -9.60 -7.57
N ASN A 135 4.89 -8.85 -6.70
CA ASN A 135 4.26 -8.14 -5.59
C ASN A 135 3.28 -7.06 -6.06
N CYS A 136 3.57 -6.35 -7.16
CA CYS A 136 2.64 -5.41 -7.77
C CYS A 136 1.39 -6.11 -8.31
N VAL A 137 1.56 -7.26 -8.99
CA VAL A 137 0.43 -8.08 -9.47
C VAL A 137 -0.41 -8.60 -8.29
N LEU A 138 0.23 -8.99 -7.18
CA LEU A 138 -0.48 -9.38 -5.95
C LEU A 138 -1.21 -8.20 -5.28
N TYR A 139 -0.70 -6.98 -5.46
CA TYR A 139 -1.29 -5.75 -4.93
C TYR A 139 -2.53 -5.35 -5.74
N ASN A 140 -2.38 -5.15 -7.04
CA ASN A 140 -3.48 -4.81 -7.96
C ASN A 140 -3.18 -5.33 -9.38
N PRO A 141 -3.63 -6.54 -9.73
CA PRO A 141 -3.27 -7.19 -10.98
C PRO A 141 -3.78 -6.42 -12.20
N SER A 142 -4.98 -5.82 -12.12
CA SER A 142 -5.54 -5.05 -13.23
C SER A 142 -4.71 -3.81 -13.52
N ALA A 143 -4.39 -3.02 -12.49
CA ALA A 143 -3.59 -1.82 -12.64
C ALA A 143 -2.17 -2.16 -13.12
N THR A 144 -1.50 -3.12 -12.46
CA THR A 144 -0.13 -3.51 -12.81
C THR A 144 -0.02 -4.01 -14.25
N LEU A 145 -0.88 -4.93 -14.69
CA LEU A 145 -0.82 -5.46 -16.06
C LEU A 145 -1.12 -4.38 -17.12
N THR A 146 -2.02 -3.44 -16.80
CA THR A 146 -2.32 -2.30 -17.67
C THR A 146 -1.12 -1.36 -17.78
N ILE A 147 -0.50 -1.03 -16.65
CA ILE A 147 0.72 -0.19 -16.61
C ILE A 147 1.85 -0.89 -17.36
N MET A 148 2.08 -2.18 -17.14
CA MET A 148 3.11 -2.94 -17.85
C MET A 148 2.92 -2.89 -19.38
N GLU A 149 1.71 -3.16 -19.88
CA GLU A 149 1.46 -3.14 -21.33
C GLU A 149 1.57 -1.72 -21.92
N ASN A 150 1.22 -0.68 -21.15
CA ASN A 150 1.36 0.72 -21.56
C ASN A 150 2.81 1.21 -21.52
N THR A 151 3.60 0.78 -20.52
CA THR A 151 5.01 1.14 -20.38
C THR A 151 5.85 0.42 -21.44
N ARG A 152 5.62 -0.88 -21.65
CA ARG A 152 6.29 -1.69 -22.66
C ARG A 152 5.34 -2.78 -23.19
N PRO A 153 4.77 -2.64 -24.39
CA PRO A 153 3.87 -3.64 -24.96
C PRO A 153 4.48 -5.04 -25.01
N GLY A 154 3.76 -6.05 -24.53
CA GLY A 154 4.21 -7.44 -24.50
C GLY A 154 4.87 -7.90 -23.21
N THR A 155 5.24 -6.99 -22.29
CA THR A 155 5.83 -7.38 -20.99
C THR A 155 4.86 -8.17 -20.12
N ALA A 156 3.58 -7.78 -20.10
CA ALA A 156 2.53 -8.52 -19.39
C ALA A 156 2.36 -9.95 -19.92
N ARG A 157 2.56 -10.15 -21.24
CA ARG A 157 2.54 -11.47 -21.88
C ARG A 157 3.78 -12.28 -21.56
N SER A 158 4.96 -11.65 -21.54
CA SER A 158 6.21 -12.32 -21.15
C SER A 158 6.11 -12.89 -19.74
N LEU A 159 5.59 -12.12 -18.79
CA LEU A 159 5.37 -12.59 -17.41
C LEU A 159 4.50 -13.86 -17.37
N THR A 160 3.41 -13.90 -18.14
CA THR A 160 2.53 -15.09 -18.18
C THR A 160 3.15 -16.28 -18.90
N ASN A 161 4.09 -16.05 -19.83
CA ASN A 161 4.81 -17.09 -20.54
C ASN A 161 5.97 -17.66 -19.73
N GLU A 162 6.56 -16.85 -18.83
CA GLU A 162 7.62 -17.24 -17.90
C GLU A 162 7.11 -18.06 -16.71
N LEU A 163 5.79 -18.09 -16.46
CA LEU A 163 5.19 -19.11 -15.62
C LEU A 163 5.42 -20.47 -16.29
N GLU A 164 6.47 -21.17 -15.84
CA GLU A 164 6.91 -22.41 -16.47
C GLU A 164 5.74 -23.37 -16.69
N PRO A 165 5.63 -23.98 -17.89
CA PRO A 165 4.65 -25.03 -18.14
C PRO A 165 4.73 -26.18 -17.14
N ALA A 166 5.88 -26.36 -16.49
CA ALA A 166 6.12 -27.33 -15.42
C ALA A 166 5.29 -27.07 -14.16
N MET A 167 5.03 -25.81 -13.80
CA MET A 167 4.21 -25.45 -12.63
C MET A 167 2.71 -25.54 -12.91
N ILE A 168 2.32 -25.58 -14.19
CA ILE A 168 0.92 -25.78 -14.59
C ILE A 168 0.62 -27.28 -14.51
N PRO A 169 -0.35 -27.72 -13.67
CA PRO A 169 -0.79 -29.10 -13.63
C PRO A 169 -1.09 -29.61 -15.04
N ALA A 170 -0.66 -30.83 -15.39
CA ALA A 170 -0.79 -31.35 -16.76
C ALA A 170 -2.23 -31.30 -17.29
N SER A 171 -3.22 -31.42 -16.39
CA SER A 171 -4.65 -31.30 -16.68
C SER A 171 -5.11 -29.90 -17.10
N LEU A 172 -4.35 -28.85 -16.76
CA LEU A 172 -4.72 -27.46 -17.01
C LEU A 172 -3.92 -26.83 -18.14
N ARG A 173 -2.85 -27.48 -18.65
CA ARG A 173 -1.98 -26.91 -19.70
C ARG A 173 -2.74 -26.54 -20.97
N GLU A 174 -3.67 -27.37 -21.39
CA GLU A 174 -4.45 -27.16 -22.62
C GLU A 174 -5.45 -25.98 -22.47
N GLY A 175 -5.97 -25.76 -21.25
CA GLY A 175 -6.90 -24.67 -20.93
C GLY A 175 -6.23 -23.40 -20.35
N TRP A 176 -4.93 -23.45 -20.07
CA TRP A 176 -4.22 -22.40 -19.35
C TRP A 176 -4.26 -21.04 -20.05
N PRO A 177 -4.01 -20.94 -21.37
CA PRO A 177 -4.13 -19.65 -22.07
C PRO A 177 -5.55 -19.07 -21.96
N GLY A 178 -6.57 -19.93 -21.96
CA GLY A 178 -7.98 -19.54 -21.81
C GLY A 178 -8.32 -19.10 -20.37
N LEU A 179 -7.77 -19.77 -19.36
CA LEU A 179 -7.91 -19.39 -17.95
C LEU A 179 -7.23 -18.06 -17.67
N VAL A 180 -6.02 -17.85 -18.18
CA VAL A 180 -5.29 -16.58 -18.05
C VAL A 180 -6.01 -15.47 -18.80
N ALA A 181 -6.49 -15.72 -20.02
CA ALA A 181 -7.32 -14.77 -20.77
C ALA A 181 -8.65 -14.47 -20.06
N GLY A 182 -9.25 -15.49 -19.42
CA GLY A 182 -10.47 -15.37 -18.62
C GLY A 182 -10.25 -14.54 -17.36
N ALA A 183 -9.17 -14.82 -16.62
CA ALA A 183 -8.74 -14.04 -15.46
C ALA A 183 -8.45 -12.59 -15.86
N LEU A 184 -7.71 -12.37 -16.95
CA LEU A 184 -7.48 -11.04 -17.54
C LEU A 184 -8.79 -10.33 -17.90
N LYS A 185 -9.78 -11.04 -18.46
CA LYS A 185 -11.09 -10.47 -18.78
C LYS A 185 -11.89 -10.11 -17.53
N ILE A 186 -11.82 -10.93 -16.48
CA ILE A 186 -12.41 -10.63 -15.17
C ILE A 186 -11.73 -9.41 -14.55
N PHE A 187 -10.40 -9.35 -14.59
CA PHE A 187 -9.63 -8.20 -14.09
C PHE A 187 -9.96 -6.91 -14.85
N ARG A 188 -10.17 -6.97 -16.16
CA ARG A 188 -10.66 -5.81 -16.95
C ARG A 188 -12.09 -5.38 -16.59
N GLY A 189 -12.92 -6.28 -16.10
CA GLY A 189 -14.27 -5.98 -15.61
C GLY A 189 -14.31 -5.45 -14.17
N LEU A 190 -13.22 -5.64 -13.41
CA LEU A 190 -13.13 -5.29 -12.00
C LEU A 190 -13.35 -3.79 -11.73
N PRO A 191 -12.78 -2.83 -12.51
CA PRO A 191 -13.00 -1.40 -12.27
C PRO A 191 -14.48 -1.01 -12.37
N LYS A 192 -15.20 -1.58 -13.35
CA LYS A 192 -16.64 -1.37 -13.49
C LYS A 192 -17.40 -1.96 -12.31
N ALA A 193 -17.08 -3.20 -11.90
CA ALA A 193 -17.72 -3.84 -10.77
C ALA A 193 -17.50 -3.07 -9.45
N VAL A 194 -16.31 -2.49 -9.26
CA VAL A 194 -16.00 -1.63 -8.11
C VAL A 194 -16.77 -0.31 -8.17
N ALA A 195 -16.87 0.31 -9.35
CA ALA A 195 -17.67 1.51 -9.53
C ALA A 195 -19.17 1.26 -9.29
N ASP A 196 -19.70 0.16 -9.82
CA ASP A 196 -21.10 -0.26 -9.63
C ASP A 196 -21.40 -0.53 -8.14
N ARG A 197 -20.47 -1.18 -7.43
CA ARG A 197 -20.59 -1.39 -5.97
C ARG A 197 -20.57 -0.07 -5.21
N LYS A 198 -19.67 0.84 -5.54
CA LYS A 198 -19.56 2.15 -4.88
C LYS A 198 -20.79 3.03 -5.15
N ALA A 199 -21.35 2.94 -6.34
CA ALA A 199 -22.61 3.60 -6.69
C ALA A 199 -23.80 3.03 -5.89
N LEU A 200 -23.84 1.72 -5.68
CA LEU A 200 -24.87 1.07 -4.87
C LEU A 200 -24.75 1.43 -3.38
N GLU A 201 -23.53 1.50 -2.85
CA GLU A 201 -23.29 1.97 -1.48
C GLU A 201 -23.69 3.44 -1.30
N TYR A 202 -23.47 4.29 -2.31
CA TYR A 202 -23.91 5.69 -2.30
C TYR A 202 -25.44 5.82 -2.35
N SER A 203 -26.12 5.04 -3.20
CA SER A 203 -27.60 5.07 -3.25
C SER A 203 -28.24 4.59 -1.95
N LEU A 204 -27.68 3.56 -1.32
CA LEU A 204 -28.19 3.07 -0.03
C LEU A 204 -27.96 4.06 1.11
N ALA A 205 -26.85 4.81 1.07
CA ALA A 205 -26.59 5.87 2.05
C ALA A 205 -27.54 7.06 1.88
N GLU A 206 -27.91 7.43 0.65
CA GLU A 206 -28.93 8.46 0.40
C GLU A 206 -30.32 8.01 0.86
N ASP A 207 -30.68 6.74 0.69
CA ASP A 207 -31.96 6.18 1.16
C ASP A 207 -32.05 6.15 2.71
N GLU A 208 -30.95 5.89 3.42
CA GLU A 208 -30.91 5.94 4.90
C GLU A 208 -31.04 7.36 5.48
N ASP A 209 -30.64 8.39 4.73
CA ASP A 209 -30.77 9.80 5.13
C ASP A 209 -32.19 10.37 4.86
N GLU A 210 -32.95 9.81 3.90
CA GLU A 210 -34.35 10.21 3.64
C GLU A 210 -35.36 9.68 4.67
N ASP A 211 -35.04 8.59 5.39
CA ASP A 211 -35.92 8.00 6.42
C ASP A 211 -35.90 8.77 7.77
N ASN A 212 -35.18 9.89 7.87
CA ASN A 212 -35.20 10.79 9.04
C ASN A 212 -36.18 11.96 8.92
N LEU A 213 -37.20 11.84 8.08
CA LEU A 213 -38.26 12.85 7.90
C LEU A 213 -39.66 12.28 8.20
N ASP A 214 -39.91 11.82 9.43
CA ASP A 214 -41.27 11.82 9.96
C ASP A 214 -41.29 11.79 11.49
N GLY A 215 -41.47 12.97 12.10
CA GLY A 215 -41.57 13.05 13.56
C GLY A 215 -41.80 14.41 14.20
N GLU A 216 -41.79 15.54 13.48
CA GLU A 216 -42.17 16.84 14.06
C GLU A 216 -43.62 17.21 13.70
N LYS A 217 -44.56 16.63 14.45
CA LYS A 217 -45.89 17.24 14.64
C LYS A 217 -46.24 17.35 16.12
N VAL A 218 -45.96 18.55 16.63
CA VAL A 218 -46.79 19.35 17.54
C VAL A 218 -47.10 18.75 18.92
N LEU A 219 -46.31 19.15 19.91
CA LEU A 219 -46.79 19.36 21.28
C LEU A 219 -46.47 20.79 21.72
N ASN A 220 -47.30 21.71 21.26
CA ASN A 220 -47.42 23.05 21.81
C ASN A 220 -48.10 22.94 23.19
N LEU A 221 -47.32 22.92 24.27
CA LEU A 221 -47.84 22.94 25.65
C LEU A 221 -47.69 24.36 26.21
N ASN A 222 -48.55 25.26 25.77
CA ASN A 222 -48.82 26.52 26.48
C ASN A 222 -50.27 26.54 26.96
N GLY A 223 -50.44 26.46 28.28
CA GLY A 223 -51.62 26.86 29.03
C GLY A 223 -52.66 25.76 29.28
N ASP A 224 -52.64 25.14 30.46
CA ASP A 224 -53.61 25.43 31.54
C ASP A 224 -53.30 24.58 32.80
N ASP A 225 -53.74 25.09 33.94
CA ASP A 225 -53.29 24.90 35.32
C ASP A 225 -53.48 23.51 35.98
N GLY A 226 -52.57 23.15 36.91
CA GLY A 226 -52.72 21.96 37.76
C GLY A 226 -51.65 21.65 38.82
N ARG A 227 -51.40 22.58 39.76
CA ARG A 227 -50.85 22.46 41.15
C ARG A 227 -50.04 21.22 41.64
N TYR A 228 -48.83 21.53 42.17
CA TYR A 228 -48.02 21.00 43.30
C TYR A 228 -47.61 19.49 43.30
N ASN A 229 -46.37 19.10 43.65
CA ASN A 229 -45.61 19.50 44.85
C ASN A 229 -44.08 19.26 44.69
N GLU A 230 -43.27 20.22 45.16
CA GLU A 230 -41.80 20.11 45.32
C GLU A 230 -41.47 19.42 46.65
N SER A 231 -40.83 18.26 46.62
CA SER A 231 -39.96 17.78 47.70
C SER A 231 -39.19 16.54 47.26
N GLU A 232 -37.87 16.58 47.45
CA GLU A 232 -36.89 15.51 47.21
C GLU A 232 -36.54 15.34 45.71
N VAL A 233 -35.30 15.51 45.26
CA VAL A 233 -34.09 14.85 45.73
C VAL A 233 -32.89 15.75 45.47
N ASP A 234 -32.27 16.21 46.55
CA ASP A 234 -30.86 16.56 46.53
C ASP A 234 -30.07 15.34 47.02
N VAL A 235 -28.74 15.39 46.88
CA VAL A 235 -27.73 14.47 47.42
C VAL A 235 -27.37 13.23 46.57
N TYR A 236 -26.37 13.38 45.68
CA TYR A 236 -24.97 12.92 45.89
C TYR A 236 -24.21 12.85 44.55
N PHE A 237 -23.44 13.90 44.23
CA PHE A 237 -22.20 13.76 43.46
C PHE A 237 -21.04 13.69 44.45
N LYS A 238 -20.27 12.60 44.43
CA LYS A 238 -18.88 12.58 44.87
C LYS A 238 -18.12 11.45 44.16
N PHE A 239 -17.24 11.90 43.27
CA PHE A 239 -16.01 11.29 42.73
C PHE A 239 -16.09 9.93 42.02
#